data_AF-A0A8J3Y1B2-F1
#
_entry.id   AF-A0A8J3Y1B2-F1
#
_cell.length_a   1.000
_cell.length_b   1.000
_cell.length_c   1.000
_cell.angle_alpha   90.00
_cell.angle_beta   90.00
_cell.angle_gamma   90.00
#
_symmetry.space_group_name_H-M   'P 1'
#
loop_
_entity.id
_entity.type
_entity.pdbx_description
1 polymer ?
#
loop_
_entity_poly.entity_id
_entity_poly.type
_entity_poly.pdbx_seq_one_letter_code
_entity_poly.pdbx_strand_id
1 'polypeptide(L)'
;MRRPSRLLLVSCAFLTACSPGMFSGQVERSGQPDRVPLKAARTSPAGSPSPSSAAKELDLVSLPTGLTAGTDSPLYTAPKAKAHCDVPSIKSGSFTSMKKYMTAVSACLDRIWTSEFRAAKIYYSPPERKFIQRRVRDPKCGMMPAKGADGTYCGGTKTYYVLAARTALRPDAAPWASEVVAHEYGHHVQHMINILDYEESAAGVAPKSDADVLSRRVELQAECFAGVAISGMGGEMPSWWDYRSLYTGYALDGAWVRDHGKLSTQMRWLGRGYRSGKPEACDTWSVSKRDVT
;
A
#
# COMPACT_ATOMS: atom_id res chain seq x y z
N MET A 1 36.09 -22.31 -26.23
CA MET A 1 35.61 -22.56 -24.86
C MET A 1 34.33 -21.76 -24.64
N ARG A 2 33.18 -22.44 -24.53
CA ARG A 2 31.85 -21.83 -24.30
C ARG A 2 31.70 -21.50 -22.80
N ARG A 3 31.27 -20.28 -22.47
CA ARG A 3 30.77 -19.91 -21.13
C ARG A 3 29.23 -19.91 -21.16
N PRO A 4 28.54 -20.29 -20.08
CA PRO A 4 27.09 -20.42 -20.08
C PRO A 4 26.39 -19.08 -19.86
N SER A 5 25.35 -18.82 -20.65
CA SER A 5 24.43 -17.70 -20.49
C SER A 5 23.59 -17.87 -19.22
N ARG A 6 23.58 -16.85 -18.35
CA ARG A 6 22.60 -16.76 -17.25
C ARG A 6 21.30 -16.18 -17.80
N LEU A 7 20.28 -17.03 -17.92
CA LEU A 7 18.90 -16.67 -18.17
C LEU A 7 18.34 -15.96 -16.92
N LEU A 8 17.97 -14.69 -17.02
CA LEU A 8 17.10 -14.01 -16.06
C LEU A 8 15.69 -14.03 -16.66
N LEU A 9 14.83 -14.84 -16.04
CA LEU A 9 13.42 -14.98 -16.37
C LEU A 9 12.68 -13.66 -16.10
N VAL A 10 12.28 -12.99 -17.18
CA VAL A 10 11.18 -12.02 -17.19
C VAL A 10 9.95 -12.82 -17.64
N SER A 11 9.08 -13.17 -16.70
CA SER A 11 7.78 -13.77 -17.05
C SER A 11 6.84 -12.66 -17.54
N CYS A 12 6.84 -12.43 -18.85
CA CYS A 12 5.65 -11.98 -19.57
C CYS A 12 4.81 -13.24 -19.87
N ALA A 13 3.58 -13.30 -19.36
CA ALA A 13 2.59 -14.25 -19.86
C ALA A 13 1.36 -13.48 -20.33
N PHE A 14 1.04 -13.73 -21.60
CA PHE A 14 0.03 -13.09 -22.42
C PHE A 14 -1.41 -13.46 -22.03
N LEU A 15 -2.31 -12.55 -22.40
CA LEU A 15 -3.76 -12.74 -22.60
C LEU A 15 -4.09 -13.96 -23.47
N THR A 16 -5.17 -14.72 -23.16
CA THR A 16 -6.40 -14.82 -23.98
C THR A 16 -7.36 -15.96 -23.55
N ALA A 17 -8.65 -15.64 -23.65
CA ALA A 17 -9.82 -16.47 -23.97
C ALA A 17 -10.39 -17.47 -22.94
N CYS A 18 -11.52 -17.09 -22.32
CA CYS A 18 -12.56 -18.03 -21.89
C CYS A 18 -13.77 -17.89 -22.82
N SER A 19 -14.03 -18.92 -23.64
CA SER A 19 -15.31 -19.12 -24.32
C SER A 19 -16.31 -19.84 -23.38
N PRO A 20 -17.63 -19.61 -23.51
CA PRO A 20 -18.63 -20.23 -22.65
C PRO A 20 -19.02 -21.62 -23.20
N GLY A 21 -18.76 -22.66 -22.43
CA GLY A 21 -19.16 -24.04 -22.71
C GLY A 21 -20.37 -24.45 -21.87
N MET A 22 -21.47 -24.72 -22.57
CA MET A 22 -22.78 -25.15 -22.11
C MET A 22 -22.75 -26.25 -21.03
N PHE A 23 -23.52 -26.06 -19.96
CA PHE A 23 -24.01 -27.16 -19.12
C PHE A 23 -25.53 -27.26 -19.28
N SER A 24 -25.94 -28.31 -19.99
CA SER A 24 -27.31 -28.80 -20.01
C SER A 24 -27.48 -29.74 -18.80
N GLY A 25 -28.42 -29.43 -17.91
CA GLY A 25 -28.72 -30.21 -16.71
C GLY A 25 -30.22 -30.17 -16.46
N GLN A 26 -30.83 -31.35 -16.57
CA GLN A 26 -32.27 -31.59 -16.68
C GLN A 26 -33.10 -31.13 -15.48
N VAL A 27 -34.31 -30.69 -15.81
CA VAL A 27 -35.44 -30.44 -14.91
C VAL A 27 -36.04 -31.78 -14.46
N GLU A 28 -36.13 -32.00 -13.16
CA GLU A 28 -37.06 -32.98 -12.58
C GLU A 28 -38.07 -32.27 -11.66
N ARG A 29 -39.34 -32.42 -12.02
CA ARG A 29 -40.53 -32.05 -11.25
C ARG A 29 -40.74 -33.07 -10.13
N SER A 30 -41.12 -32.60 -8.94
CA SER A 30 -42.16 -33.28 -8.15
C SER A 30 -42.70 -32.40 -7.02
N GLY A 31 -44.00 -32.54 -6.75
CA GLY A 31 -44.56 -32.40 -5.40
C GLY A 31 -45.19 -31.07 -5.02
N GLN A 32 -46.46 -30.91 -5.37
CA GLN A 32 -47.40 -30.03 -4.65
C GLN A 32 -48.20 -30.88 -3.65
N PRO A 33 -48.61 -30.34 -2.50
CA PRO A 33 -50.05 -30.38 -2.24
C PRO A 33 -50.64 -29.13 -1.55
N ASP A 34 -51.94 -28.97 -1.86
CA ASP A 34 -53.06 -28.48 -1.05
C ASP A 34 -53.29 -26.98 -0.77
N ARG A 35 -54.40 -26.52 -1.36
CA ARG A 35 -55.14 -25.28 -1.04
C ARG A 35 -56.26 -25.57 -0.05
N VAL A 36 -56.36 -24.80 1.02
CA VAL A 36 -57.62 -24.46 1.74
C VAL A 36 -57.46 -23.03 2.34
N PRO A 37 -58.52 -22.30 2.73
CA PRO A 37 -59.04 -21.14 2.01
C PRO A 37 -58.83 -19.80 2.74
N LEU A 38 -58.98 -18.72 1.98
CA LEU A 38 -59.00 -17.33 2.47
C LEU A 38 -60.08 -17.09 3.55
N LYS A 39 -59.69 -16.45 4.65
CA LYS A 39 -60.58 -15.58 5.43
C LYS A 39 -59.85 -14.40 6.09
N ALA A 40 -60.43 -13.24 5.81
CA ALA A 40 -60.52 -12.01 6.60
C ALA A 40 -59.24 -11.23 6.96
N ALA A 41 -59.20 -10.03 6.37
CA ALA A 41 -58.38 -8.90 6.74
C ALA A 41 -58.40 -8.61 8.25
N ARG A 42 -57.20 -8.42 8.81
CA ARG A 42 -56.99 -7.68 10.05
C ARG A 42 -56.01 -6.55 9.76
N THR A 43 -56.51 -5.34 9.95
CA THR A 43 -55.76 -4.09 9.98
C THR A 43 -54.63 -4.17 10.99
N SER A 44 -53.39 -4.05 10.54
CA SER A 44 -52.23 -3.86 11.42
C SER A 44 -52.07 -2.36 11.74
N PRO A 45 -51.79 -1.98 13.00
CA PRO A 45 -51.52 -0.60 13.35
C PRO A 45 -50.15 -0.18 12.80
N ALA A 46 -50.05 1.09 12.41
CA ALA A 46 -48.86 1.73 11.88
C ALA A 46 -47.61 1.40 12.73
N GLY A 47 -46.64 0.74 12.10
CA GLY A 47 -45.34 0.49 12.69
C GLY A 47 -44.60 1.81 12.93
N SER A 48 -44.12 1.99 14.16
CA SER A 48 -43.20 3.05 14.57
C SER A 48 -41.99 3.13 13.62
N PRO A 49 -41.47 4.33 13.33
CA PRO A 49 -40.30 4.48 12.47
C PRO A 49 -39.09 3.81 13.14
N SER A 50 -38.53 2.80 12.48
CA SER A 50 -37.18 2.32 12.79
C SER A 50 -36.19 3.46 12.54
N PRO A 51 -35.22 3.71 13.44
CA PRO A 51 -34.14 4.63 13.15
C PRO A 51 -33.22 3.94 12.14
N SER A 52 -33.51 4.13 10.85
CA SER A 52 -32.52 3.92 9.81
C SER A 52 -31.45 4.98 10.02
N SER A 53 -30.36 4.63 10.71
CA SER A 53 -29.11 5.35 10.57
C SER A 53 -28.62 5.08 9.14
N ALA A 54 -29.20 5.79 8.17
CA ALA A 54 -28.68 5.83 6.83
C ALA A 54 -27.24 6.35 6.95
N ALA A 55 -26.27 5.44 6.88
CA ALA A 55 -24.90 5.82 6.63
C ALA A 55 -24.95 6.64 5.34
N LYS A 56 -24.69 7.94 5.46
CA LYS A 56 -24.73 8.86 4.32
C LYS A 56 -23.79 8.28 3.27
N GLU A 57 -24.35 7.86 2.14
CA GLU A 57 -23.56 7.35 1.01
C GLU A 57 -22.52 8.43 0.68
N LEU A 58 -21.24 8.06 0.77
CA LEU A 58 -20.17 9.01 0.47
C LEU A 58 -20.26 9.31 -1.02
N ASP A 59 -20.35 10.60 -1.36
CA ASP A 59 -20.23 11.11 -2.72
C ASP A 59 -18.78 10.94 -3.16
N LEU A 60 -18.44 9.77 -3.71
CA LEU A 60 -17.08 9.38 -4.07
C LEU A 60 -16.67 9.94 -5.44
N VAL A 61 -15.45 10.44 -5.55
CA VAL A 61 -14.89 10.90 -6.83
C VAL A 61 -14.33 9.74 -7.65
N SER A 62 -14.48 9.82 -8.97
CA SER A 62 -13.78 8.91 -9.88
C SER A 62 -12.28 9.22 -9.88
N LEU A 63 -11.47 8.16 -9.83
CA LEU A 63 -10.02 8.31 -9.85
C LEU A 63 -9.50 8.44 -11.29
N PRO A 64 -8.54 9.35 -11.54
CA PRO A 64 -7.83 9.40 -12.81
C PRO A 64 -7.05 8.10 -13.08
N THR A 65 -6.69 7.88 -14.33
CA THR A 65 -5.89 6.72 -14.79
C THR A 65 -4.69 7.20 -15.60
N GLY A 66 -3.77 6.30 -15.96
CA GLY A 66 -2.58 6.65 -16.73
C GLY A 66 -1.71 7.70 -16.00
N LEU A 67 -1.01 8.55 -16.76
CA LEU A 67 -0.15 9.58 -16.18
C LEU A 67 -0.92 10.54 -15.25
N THR A 68 -2.20 10.81 -15.54
CA THR A 68 -3.02 11.68 -14.70
C THR A 68 -3.28 11.11 -13.30
N ALA A 69 -3.19 9.79 -13.12
CA ALA A 69 -3.20 9.19 -11.78
C ALA A 69 -2.04 9.71 -10.91
N GLY A 70 -0.88 9.93 -11.53
CA GLY A 70 0.32 10.44 -10.88
C GLY A 70 0.37 11.96 -10.73
N THR A 71 -0.20 12.73 -11.67
CA THR A 71 -0.06 14.20 -11.71
C THR A 71 -1.27 14.97 -11.18
N ASP A 72 -2.46 14.37 -11.19
CA ASP A 72 -3.74 15.07 -10.90
C ASP A 72 -4.65 14.24 -9.99
N SER A 73 -4.06 13.54 -9.01
CA SER A 73 -4.83 12.76 -8.04
C SER A 73 -5.62 13.68 -7.10
N PRO A 74 -6.94 13.45 -6.88
CA PRO A 74 -7.70 14.22 -5.90
C PRO A 74 -7.12 14.15 -4.48
N LEU A 75 -6.35 13.10 -4.17
CA LEU A 75 -5.65 12.97 -2.88
C LEU A 75 -4.66 14.11 -2.63
N TYR A 76 -4.10 14.71 -3.68
CA TYR A 76 -3.18 15.85 -3.54
C TYR A 76 -3.86 17.10 -2.95
N THR A 77 -5.19 17.17 -2.98
CA THR A 77 -5.94 18.26 -2.34
C THR A 77 -6.22 18.01 -0.85
N ALA A 78 -5.91 16.82 -0.33
CA ALA A 78 -6.21 16.46 1.03
C ALA A 78 -5.44 17.36 2.03
N PRO A 79 -6.10 17.82 3.10
CA PRO A 79 -5.42 18.56 4.16
C PRO A 79 -4.50 17.62 4.94
N LYS A 80 -3.47 18.19 5.58
CA LYS A 80 -2.62 17.46 6.52
C LYS A 80 -3.48 16.81 7.61
N ALA A 81 -3.43 15.48 7.71
CA ALA A 81 -4.02 14.79 8.84
C ALA A 81 -3.07 14.74 10.04
N LYS A 82 -3.66 14.60 11.23
CA LYS A 82 -2.95 14.30 12.48
C LYS A 82 -3.67 13.16 13.19
N ALA A 83 -2.90 12.28 13.80
CA ALA A 83 -3.44 11.24 14.66
C ALA A 83 -2.63 11.14 15.94
N HIS A 84 -3.30 10.87 17.05
CA HIS A 84 -2.62 10.48 18.28
C HIS A 84 -2.10 9.05 18.11
N CYS A 85 -0.80 8.84 18.29
CA CYS A 85 -0.16 7.54 18.09
C CYS A 85 0.46 7.03 19.39
N ASP A 86 -0.23 6.11 20.05
CA ASP A 86 0.35 5.36 21.17
C ASP A 86 1.17 4.19 20.64
N VAL A 87 2.47 4.43 20.44
CA VAL A 87 3.40 3.40 19.94
C VAL A 87 4.19 2.83 21.13
N PRO A 88 4.11 1.51 21.41
CA PRO A 88 4.81 0.90 22.54
C PRO A 88 6.32 0.89 22.31
N SER A 89 7.13 0.72 23.35
CA SER A 89 8.59 0.53 23.17
C SER A 89 8.94 -0.85 22.60
N ILE A 90 10.07 -0.96 21.90
CA ILE A 90 10.61 -2.24 21.42
C ILE A 90 11.49 -2.86 22.52
N LYS A 91 11.17 -4.08 22.95
CA LYS A 91 12.03 -4.89 23.83
C LYS A 91 13.13 -5.57 23.01
N SER A 92 14.38 -5.43 23.45
CA SER A 92 15.54 -6.08 22.82
C SER A 92 15.34 -7.60 22.68
N GLY A 93 15.70 -8.14 21.52
CA GLY A 93 15.57 -9.55 21.14
C GLY A 93 14.14 -10.06 20.92
N SER A 94 13.11 -9.22 21.11
CA SER A 94 11.71 -9.67 21.08
C SER A 94 11.00 -9.31 19.77
N PHE A 95 10.83 -10.31 18.89
CA PHE A 95 10.01 -10.14 17.69
C PHE A 95 8.55 -9.81 18.02
N THR A 96 7.99 -10.38 19.10
CA THR A 96 6.64 -10.04 19.55
C THR A 96 6.52 -8.56 19.91
N SER A 97 7.54 -7.97 20.56
CA SER A 97 7.55 -6.54 20.87
C SER A 97 7.69 -5.68 19.61
N MET A 98 8.59 -6.06 18.70
CA MET A 98 8.77 -5.38 17.42
C MET A 98 7.49 -5.43 16.56
N LYS A 99 6.82 -6.59 16.51
CA LYS A 99 5.53 -6.75 15.82
C LYS A 99 4.45 -5.86 16.45
N LYS A 100 4.37 -5.77 17.78
CA LYS A 100 3.44 -4.85 18.47
C LYS A 100 3.73 -3.38 18.14
N TYR A 101 5.01 -3.00 18.09
CA TYR A 101 5.45 -1.66 17.66
C TYR A 101 4.94 -1.36 16.25
N MET A 102 5.31 -2.19 15.27
CA MET A 102 4.92 -1.98 13.87
C MET A 102 3.40 -1.99 13.69
N THR A 103 2.67 -2.88 14.36
CA THR A 103 1.20 -2.88 14.34
C THR A 103 0.62 -1.56 14.85
N ALA A 104 1.17 -0.97 15.92
CA ALA A 104 0.70 0.30 16.46
C ALA A 104 1.00 1.47 15.52
N VAL A 105 2.18 1.49 14.88
CA VAL A 105 2.52 2.45 13.82
C VAL A 105 1.49 2.34 12.70
N SER A 106 1.29 1.14 12.13
CA SER A 106 0.33 0.92 11.05
C SER A 106 -1.09 1.33 11.42
N ALA A 107 -1.53 1.06 12.66
CA ALA A 107 -2.84 1.50 13.14
C ALA A 107 -2.95 3.04 13.19
N CYS A 108 -1.85 3.74 13.47
CA CYS A 108 -1.83 5.20 13.37
C CYS A 108 -1.91 5.68 11.92
N LEU A 109 -1.17 5.03 11.01
CA LEU A 109 -1.23 5.33 9.58
C LEU A 109 -2.65 5.10 9.01
N ASP A 110 -3.35 4.05 9.46
CA ASP A 110 -4.76 3.82 9.10
C ASP A 110 -5.63 5.04 9.42
N ARG A 111 -5.44 5.68 10.58
CA ARG A 111 -6.21 6.87 10.96
C ARG A 111 -5.88 8.08 10.09
N ILE A 112 -4.60 8.29 9.81
CA ILE A 112 -4.09 9.39 8.98
C ILE A 112 -4.64 9.28 7.57
N TRP A 113 -4.38 8.15 6.89
CA TRP A 113 -4.80 7.95 5.51
C TRP A 113 -6.31 7.85 5.37
N THR A 114 -7.03 7.20 6.30
CA THR A 114 -8.50 7.23 6.29
C THR A 114 -9.04 8.66 6.33
N SER A 115 -8.39 9.56 7.09
CA SER A 115 -8.79 10.96 7.15
C SER A 115 -8.54 11.70 5.85
N GLU A 116 -7.36 11.53 5.25
CA GLU A 116 -6.99 12.21 4.01
C GLU A 116 -7.80 11.72 2.80
N PHE A 117 -7.97 10.40 2.66
CA PHE A 117 -8.81 9.82 1.61
C PHE A 117 -10.28 10.25 1.73
N ARG A 118 -10.82 10.28 2.95
CA ARG A 118 -12.18 10.78 3.20
C ARG A 118 -12.31 12.26 2.83
N ALA A 119 -11.32 13.09 3.16
CA ALA A 119 -11.33 14.50 2.79
C ALA A 119 -11.26 14.70 1.27
N ALA A 120 -10.50 13.85 0.57
CA ALA A 120 -10.43 13.80 -0.89
C ALA A 120 -11.64 13.10 -1.55
N LYS A 121 -12.61 12.60 -0.77
CA LYS A 121 -13.76 11.82 -1.24
C LYS A 121 -13.39 10.59 -2.08
N ILE A 122 -12.26 9.95 -1.78
CA ILE A 122 -11.80 8.73 -2.48
C ILE A 122 -12.20 7.50 -1.64
N TYR A 123 -12.62 6.42 -2.32
CA TYR A 123 -12.85 5.15 -1.64
C TYR A 123 -11.56 4.66 -1.00
N TYR A 124 -11.64 4.21 0.26
CA TYR A 124 -10.47 3.77 0.99
C TYR A 124 -10.73 2.53 1.83
N SER A 125 -9.77 1.62 1.80
CA SER A 125 -9.68 0.47 2.69
C SER A 125 -8.22 0.34 3.13
N PRO A 126 -7.91 0.14 4.42
CA PRO A 126 -6.54 -0.02 4.87
C PRO A 126 -5.89 -1.31 4.29
N PRO A 127 -4.56 -1.36 4.19
CA PRO A 127 -3.85 -2.54 3.72
C PRO A 127 -3.86 -3.67 4.75
N GLU A 128 -3.77 -4.88 4.23
CA GLU A 128 -3.32 -6.03 5.00
C GLU A 128 -1.83 -5.89 5.34
N ARG A 129 -1.41 -6.40 6.50
CA ARG A 129 -0.05 -6.22 7.00
C ARG A 129 0.55 -7.51 7.55
N LYS A 130 1.75 -7.87 7.08
CA LYS A 130 2.47 -9.08 7.51
C LYS A 130 3.88 -8.77 7.98
N PHE A 131 4.03 -8.74 9.29
CA PHE A 131 5.32 -8.68 9.96
C PHE A 131 5.90 -10.09 10.11
N ILE A 132 7.08 -10.32 9.56
CA ILE A 132 7.70 -11.65 9.43
C ILE A 132 9.17 -11.64 9.87
N GLN A 133 9.71 -12.80 10.26
CA GLN A 133 11.14 -12.98 10.61
C GLN A 133 11.94 -13.69 9.50
N ARG A 134 11.26 -14.19 8.48
CA ARG A 134 11.81 -14.87 7.32
C ARG A 134 10.91 -14.63 6.14
N ARG A 135 11.46 -14.66 4.93
CA ARG A 135 10.68 -14.51 3.70
C ARG A 135 9.60 -15.60 3.61
N VAL A 136 8.42 -15.25 3.14
CA VAL A 136 7.25 -16.13 3.01
C VAL A 136 6.71 -16.10 1.58
N ARG A 137 5.95 -17.12 1.17
CA ARG A 137 5.30 -17.14 -0.15
C ARG A 137 3.91 -16.54 -0.06
N ASP A 138 3.69 -15.47 -0.82
CA ASP A 138 2.38 -14.92 -1.17
C ASP A 138 1.85 -15.61 -2.45
N PRO A 139 0.55 -15.98 -2.51
CA PRO A 139 -0.03 -16.69 -3.64
C PRO A 139 -0.10 -15.86 -4.93
N LYS A 140 -0.09 -14.53 -4.87
CA LYS A 140 -0.15 -13.62 -6.02
C LYS A 140 1.22 -13.03 -6.37
N CYS A 141 2.03 -12.71 -5.36
CA CYS A 141 3.30 -12.00 -5.57
C CYS A 141 4.56 -12.87 -5.37
N GLY A 142 4.42 -14.15 -5.03
CA GLY A 142 5.57 -15.03 -4.87
C GLY A 142 6.32 -14.80 -3.55
N MET A 143 7.66 -14.83 -3.55
CA MET A 143 8.43 -14.76 -2.31
C MET A 143 8.57 -13.32 -1.79
N MET A 144 8.01 -13.06 -0.61
CA MET A 144 7.91 -11.75 0.05
C MET A 144 8.75 -11.66 1.34
N PRO A 145 9.37 -10.50 1.64
CA PRO A 145 9.61 -9.41 0.69
C PRO A 145 10.53 -9.87 -0.47
N ALA A 146 10.72 -9.01 -1.46
CA ALA A 146 11.71 -9.17 -2.51
C ALA A 146 13.10 -9.43 -1.90
N LYS A 147 13.97 -10.11 -2.64
CA LYS A 147 15.30 -10.44 -2.13
C LYS A 147 16.11 -9.16 -1.93
N GLY A 148 16.62 -8.94 -0.71
CA GLY A 148 17.42 -7.77 -0.35
C GLY A 148 16.60 -6.57 0.13
N ALA A 149 15.26 -6.69 0.15
CA ALA A 149 14.38 -5.64 0.65
C ALA A 149 13.92 -5.93 2.09
N ASP A 150 13.83 -4.86 2.89
CA ASP A 150 13.30 -4.92 4.25
C ASP A 150 11.76 -5.01 4.25
N GLY A 151 11.11 -4.47 3.22
CA GLY A 151 9.68 -4.60 2.98
C GLY A 151 9.36 -4.81 1.50
N THR A 152 8.13 -5.23 1.22
CA THR A 152 7.55 -5.17 -0.14
C THR A 152 6.02 -5.17 -0.08
N TYR A 153 5.39 -4.30 -0.87
CA TYR A 153 3.96 -4.27 -1.09
C TYR A 153 3.54 -5.18 -2.24
N CYS A 154 2.53 -6.01 -2.00
CA CYS A 154 1.90 -6.85 -3.00
C CYS A 154 0.58 -6.23 -3.47
N GLY A 155 0.56 -5.65 -4.68
CA GLY A 155 -0.66 -5.10 -5.27
C GLY A 155 -1.77 -6.13 -5.44
N GLY A 156 -1.43 -7.38 -5.77
CA GLY A 156 -2.40 -8.46 -5.99
C GLY A 156 -3.18 -8.91 -4.75
N THR A 157 -2.66 -8.69 -3.55
CA THR A 157 -3.33 -9.01 -2.26
C THR A 157 -3.52 -7.78 -1.38
N LYS A 158 -3.20 -6.58 -1.85
CA LYS A 158 -3.18 -5.33 -1.08
C LYS A 158 -2.52 -5.47 0.30
N THR A 159 -1.44 -6.26 0.34
CA THR A 159 -0.72 -6.62 1.56
C THR A 159 0.71 -6.12 1.48
N TYR A 160 1.20 -5.41 2.50
CA TYR A 160 2.65 -5.25 2.65
C TYR A 160 3.24 -6.25 3.63
N TYR A 161 4.50 -6.58 3.37
CA TYR A 161 5.31 -7.47 4.16
C TYR A 161 6.50 -6.68 4.69
N VAL A 162 6.82 -6.80 5.97
CA VAL A 162 8.05 -6.23 6.55
C VAL A 162 8.82 -7.33 7.28
N LEU A 163 10.09 -7.47 6.92
CA LEU A 163 11.01 -8.49 7.43
C LEU A 163 11.84 -7.93 8.59
N ALA A 164 11.41 -8.21 9.82
CA ALA A 164 12.18 -7.90 11.02
C ALA A 164 13.07 -9.08 11.41
N ALA A 165 14.24 -9.17 10.76
CA ALA A 165 15.27 -10.15 11.10
C ALA A 165 15.80 -9.93 12.54
N ARG A 166 16.51 -10.93 13.08
CA ARG A 166 17.03 -10.90 14.47
C ARG A 166 17.89 -9.65 14.75
N THR A 167 18.62 -9.16 13.77
CA THR A 167 19.48 -7.96 13.85
C THR A 167 18.70 -6.67 14.08
N ALA A 168 17.43 -6.62 13.64
CA ALA A 168 16.54 -5.47 13.82
C ALA A 168 15.77 -5.50 15.16
N LEU A 169 15.86 -6.58 15.95
CA LEU A 169 15.10 -6.72 17.20
C LEU A 169 15.74 -5.95 18.36
N ARG A 170 15.83 -4.64 18.23
CA ARG A 170 16.51 -3.76 19.19
C ARG A 170 15.73 -2.46 19.39
N PRO A 171 15.82 -1.79 20.56
CA PRO A 171 15.11 -0.54 20.81
C PRO A 171 15.44 0.59 19.81
N ASP A 172 16.69 0.68 19.36
CA ASP A 172 17.18 1.69 18.42
C ASP A 172 16.65 1.51 16.99
N ALA A 173 15.97 0.39 16.68
CA ALA A 173 15.33 0.15 15.40
C ALA A 173 13.92 0.77 15.29
N ALA A 174 13.45 1.53 16.27
CA ALA A 174 12.14 2.19 16.22
C ALA A 174 12.00 3.15 15.02
N PRO A 175 12.98 4.03 14.71
CA PRO A 175 12.98 4.82 13.48
C PRO A 175 12.88 3.98 12.21
N TRP A 176 13.66 2.88 12.13
CA TRP A 176 13.63 1.94 11.00
C TRP A 176 12.24 1.38 10.79
N ALA A 177 11.69 0.80 11.86
CA ALA A 177 10.41 0.11 11.83
C ALA A 177 9.26 1.05 11.48
N SER A 178 9.33 2.32 11.91
CA SER A 178 8.34 3.33 11.54
C SER A 178 8.42 3.71 10.06
N GLU A 179 9.64 3.95 9.58
CA GLU A 179 9.92 4.36 8.21
C GLU A 179 9.52 3.27 7.21
N VAL A 180 10.04 2.05 7.35
CA VAL A 180 9.70 0.94 6.42
C VAL A 180 8.21 0.64 6.41
N VAL A 181 7.54 0.68 7.58
CA VAL A 181 6.08 0.51 7.63
C VAL A 181 5.37 1.63 6.88
N ALA A 182 5.81 2.88 7.03
CA ALA A 182 5.20 4.03 6.37
C ALA A 182 5.50 4.06 4.86
N HIS A 183 6.68 3.63 4.44
CA HIS A 183 7.07 3.48 3.04
C HIS A 183 6.20 2.44 2.34
N GLU A 184 6.09 1.23 2.92
CA GLU A 184 5.25 0.17 2.36
C GLU A 184 3.76 0.53 2.36
N TYR A 185 3.33 1.34 3.33
CA TYR A 185 2.01 1.94 3.32
C TYR A 185 1.85 2.96 2.18
N GLY A 186 2.89 3.71 1.86
CA GLY A 186 2.96 4.63 0.72
C GLY A 186 2.65 3.93 -0.60
N HIS A 187 3.15 2.71 -0.83
CA HIS A 187 2.76 1.89 -1.98
C HIS A 187 1.28 1.52 -1.97
N HIS A 188 0.72 1.24 -0.80
CA HIS A 188 -0.73 1.02 -0.70
C HIS A 188 -1.52 2.30 -1.06
N VAL A 189 -1.06 3.47 -0.62
CA VAL A 189 -1.66 4.76 -1.01
C VAL A 189 -1.63 4.91 -2.52
N GLN A 190 -0.50 4.67 -3.18
CA GLN A 190 -0.35 4.70 -4.64
C GLN A 190 -1.29 3.74 -5.35
N HIS A 191 -1.43 2.51 -4.83
CA HIS A 191 -2.36 1.53 -5.36
C HIS A 191 -3.80 2.04 -5.29
N MET A 192 -4.20 2.65 -4.17
CA MET A 192 -5.55 3.18 -3.99
C MET A 192 -5.87 4.40 -4.88
N ILE A 193 -4.87 5.01 -5.52
CA ILE A 193 -5.04 6.13 -6.45
C ILE A 193 -4.57 5.82 -7.89
N ASN A 194 -4.54 4.54 -8.28
CA ASN A 194 -4.21 4.03 -9.62
C ASN A 194 -2.77 4.31 -10.12
N ILE A 195 -1.86 4.73 -9.24
CA ILE A 195 -0.48 5.03 -9.65
C ILE A 195 0.30 3.75 -9.97
N LEU A 196 0.13 2.69 -9.18
CA LEU A 196 0.84 1.43 -9.44
C LEU A 196 0.37 0.77 -10.76
N ASP A 197 -0.92 0.84 -11.06
CA ASP A 197 -1.47 0.34 -12.33
C ASP A 197 -0.91 1.11 -13.54
N TYR A 198 -0.73 2.42 -13.38
CA TYR A 198 -0.06 3.23 -14.41
C TYR A 198 1.42 2.86 -14.56
N GLU A 199 2.16 2.73 -13.45
CA GLU A 199 3.58 2.35 -13.53
C GLU A 199 3.77 1.00 -14.19
N GLU A 200 2.99 -0.03 -13.80
CA GLU A 200 3.11 -1.37 -14.35
C GLU A 200 2.84 -1.37 -15.86
N SER A 201 1.77 -0.70 -16.30
CA SER A 201 1.41 -0.62 -17.71
C SER A 201 2.42 0.17 -18.55
N ALA A 202 2.93 1.30 -18.03
CA ALA A 202 3.89 2.14 -18.72
C ALA A 202 5.29 1.50 -18.76
N ALA A 203 5.75 0.91 -17.67
CA ALA A 203 7.06 0.25 -17.57
C ALA A 203 7.11 -1.00 -18.46
N GLY A 204 6.00 -1.73 -18.61
CA GLY A 204 5.93 -2.95 -19.42
C GLY A 204 6.20 -2.75 -20.92
N VAL A 205 6.06 -1.52 -21.43
CA VAL A 205 6.30 -1.18 -22.84
C VAL A 205 7.45 -0.19 -23.05
N ALA A 206 8.03 0.34 -21.97
CA ALA A 206 9.07 1.35 -22.03
C ALA A 206 10.47 0.76 -22.26
N PRO A 207 11.40 1.49 -22.91
CA PRO A 207 12.81 1.17 -22.85
C PRO A 207 13.30 1.09 -21.40
N LYS A 208 14.27 0.23 -21.11
CA LYS A 208 14.76 -0.03 -19.74
C LYS A 208 15.11 1.24 -18.95
N SER A 209 15.73 2.23 -19.60
CA SER A 209 16.10 3.50 -18.97
C SER A 209 14.90 4.33 -18.54
N ASP A 210 13.80 4.27 -19.28
CA ASP A 210 12.55 4.96 -18.94
C ASP A 210 11.76 4.18 -17.89
N ALA A 211 11.71 2.84 -17.97
CA ALA A 211 11.16 2.00 -16.92
C ALA A 211 11.84 2.26 -15.57
N ASP A 212 13.17 2.43 -15.56
CA ASP A 212 13.92 2.79 -14.34
C ASP A 212 13.57 4.17 -13.79
N VAL A 213 13.14 5.10 -14.64
CA VAL A 213 12.65 6.41 -14.18
C VAL A 213 11.26 6.27 -13.57
N LEU A 214 10.37 5.46 -14.18
CA LEU A 214 9.02 5.21 -13.65
C LEU A 214 9.09 4.54 -12.28
N SER A 215 9.91 3.49 -12.13
CA SER A 215 10.18 2.85 -10.85
C SER A 215 10.70 3.85 -9.80
N ARG A 216 11.68 4.70 -10.13
CA ARG A 216 12.15 5.75 -9.21
C ARG A 216 11.05 6.73 -8.79
N ARG A 217 10.13 7.09 -9.68
CA ARG A 217 9.01 7.98 -9.33
C ARG A 217 8.09 7.31 -8.31
N VAL A 218 7.80 6.02 -8.46
CA VAL A 218 7.02 5.23 -7.50
C VAL A 218 7.74 5.17 -6.15
N GLU A 219 8.99 4.74 -6.11
CA GLU A 219 9.72 4.57 -4.84
C GLU A 219 9.90 5.90 -4.08
N LEU A 220 10.28 6.97 -4.79
CA LEU A 220 10.46 8.28 -4.16
C LEU A 220 9.14 8.92 -3.70
N GLN A 221 8.02 8.57 -4.33
CA GLN A 221 6.72 9.02 -3.88
C GLN A 221 6.24 8.24 -2.66
N ALA A 222 6.48 6.92 -2.60
CA ALA A 222 6.23 6.13 -1.41
C ALA A 222 7.05 6.65 -0.22
N GLU A 223 8.32 6.99 -0.46
CA GLU A 223 9.20 7.64 0.49
C GLU A 223 8.66 9.00 0.97
N CYS A 224 8.16 9.84 0.06
CA CYS A 224 7.53 11.10 0.43
C CYS A 224 6.23 10.89 1.22
N PHE A 225 5.39 9.93 0.84
CA PHE A 225 4.18 9.58 1.58
C PHE A 225 4.50 9.04 2.98
N ALA A 226 5.59 8.31 3.16
CA ALA A 226 6.09 7.94 4.47
C ALA A 226 6.34 9.19 5.33
N GLY A 227 6.98 10.20 4.75
CA GLY A 227 7.22 11.49 5.40
C GLY A 227 5.93 12.21 5.79
N VAL A 228 4.95 12.27 4.89
CA VAL A 228 3.61 12.84 5.17
C VAL A 228 2.99 12.15 6.38
N ALA A 229 3.02 10.82 6.40
CA ALA A 229 2.39 10.04 7.46
C ALA A 229 3.12 10.21 8.80
N ILE A 230 4.46 10.17 8.81
CA ILE A 230 5.28 10.43 10.01
C ILE A 230 5.02 11.84 10.56
N SER A 231 4.85 12.84 9.69
CA SER A 231 4.46 14.20 10.08
C SER A 231 3.09 14.26 10.76
N GLY A 232 2.15 13.44 10.28
CA GLY A 232 0.81 13.29 10.87
C GLY A 232 0.80 12.56 12.21
N MET A 233 1.78 11.69 12.44
CA MET A 233 1.98 11.02 13.74
C MET A 233 2.47 11.99 14.83
N GLY A 234 3.01 13.15 14.45
CA GLY A 234 3.57 14.13 15.38
C GLY A 234 4.94 13.73 15.94
N GLY A 235 5.57 12.70 15.38
CA GLY A 235 6.93 12.30 15.73
C GLY A 235 7.97 13.24 15.12
N GLU A 236 9.12 13.36 15.76
CA GLU A 236 10.29 13.97 15.15
C GLU A 236 10.82 13.08 14.03
N MET A 237 11.26 13.69 12.93
CA MET A 237 12.01 12.95 11.92
C MET A 237 13.27 12.38 12.54
N PRO A 238 13.63 11.11 12.25
CA PRO A 238 14.94 10.58 12.57
C PRO A 238 16.01 11.51 12.01
N SER A 239 17.13 11.67 12.72
CA SER A 239 18.24 12.44 12.19
C SER A 239 18.76 11.79 10.91
N TRP A 240 19.43 12.56 10.04
CA TRP A 240 20.05 12.02 8.83
C TRP A 240 20.98 10.82 9.11
N TRP A 241 21.62 10.81 10.27
CA TRP A 241 22.51 9.73 10.71
C TRP A 241 21.75 8.46 11.08
N ASP A 242 20.61 8.60 11.74
CA ASP A 242 19.71 7.49 12.04
C ASP A 242 19.20 6.89 10.73
N TYR A 243 18.78 7.75 9.79
CA TYR A 243 18.29 7.32 8.47
C TYR A 243 19.36 6.63 7.62
N ARG A 244 20.59 7.17 7.55
CA ARG A 244 21.69 6.46 6.89
C ARG A 244 21.93 5.08 7.52
N SER A 245 21.77 4.94 8.83
CA SER A 245 21.90 3.66 9.52
C SER A 245 20.73 2.71 9.21
N LEU A 246 19.53 3.24 8.93
CA LEU A 246 18.40 2.45 8.42
C LEU A 246 18.77 1.74 7.12
N TYR A 247 19.27 2.54 6.18
CA TYR A 247 19.59 2.10 4.84
C TYR A 247 20.88 1.25 4.83
N THR A 248 21.95 1.68 5.50
CA THR A 248 23.26 0.99 5.45
C THR A 248 23.46 -0.10 6.50
N GLY A 249 22.68 -0.12 7.58
CA GLY A 249 22.93 -0.96 8.76
C GLY A 249 22.01 -2.17 8.92
N TYR A 250 20.82 -2.18 8.30
CA TYR A 250 19.88 -3.31 8.38
C TYR A 250 19.73 -4.08 7.06
N ALA A 251 20.25 -3.54 5.95
CA ALA A 251 20.23 -4.16 4.63
C ALA A 251 20.75 -5.60 4.66
N LEU A 252 19.83 -6.54 4.47
CA LEU A 252 20.13 -7.95 4.31
C LEU A 252 20.90 -8.14 2.99
N ASP A 253 22.18 -8.48 3.09
CA ASP A 253 23.08 -8.95 2.03
C ASP A 253 23.64 -7.92 1.02
N GLY A 254 23.63 -6.62 1.32
CA GLY A 254 24.41 -5.62 0.54
C GLY A 254 24.01 -5.46 -0.93
N ALA A 255 22.90 -6.08 -1.35
CA ALA A 255 22.32 -5.96 -2.68
C ALA A 255 21.36 -4.78 -2.69
N TRP A 256 21.91 -3.56 -2.67
CA TRP A 256 21.16 -2.35 -2.99
C TRP A 256 20.51 -2.49 -4.37
N VAL A 257 19.19 -2.62 -4.40
CA VAL A 257 18.44 -2.43 -5.65
C VAL A 257 18.48 -0.94 -5.95
N ARG A 258 18.83 -0.59 -7.20
CA ARG A 258 19.09 0.79 -7.66
C ARG A 258 17.81 1.46 -8.20
N ASP A 259 16.66 0.95 -7.78
CA ASP A 259 15.29 1.39 -8.07
C ASP A 259 14.89 2.63 -7.27
N HIS A 260 15.46 2.84 -6.07
CA HIS A 260 15.16 4.01 -5.23
C HIS A 260 16.04 5.25 -5.53
N GLY A 261 16.90 5.21 -6.55
CA GLY A 261 17.85 6.30 -6.84
C GLY A 261 18.89 6.49 -5.73
N LYS A 262 19.52 7.67 -5.66
CA LYS A 262 20.49 7.98 -4.59
C LYS A 262 19.79 8.13 -3.24
N LEU A 263 20.43 7.68 -2.15
CA LEU A 263 19.96 7.90 -0.77
C LEU A 263 19.67 9.40 -0.48
N SER A 264 20.47 10.30 -1.05
CA SER A 264 20.24 11.74 -0.89
C SER A 264 18.97 12.24 -1.57
N THR A 265 18.55 11.58 -2.66
CA THR A 265 17.29 11.86 -3.36
C THR A 265 16.11 11.30 -2.56
N GLN A 266 16.22 10.09 -2.01
CA GLN A 266 15.21 9.51 -1.12
C GLN A 266 14.94 10.43 0.08
N MET A 267 16.00 10.84 0.78
CA MET A 267 15.87 11.73 1.93
C MET A 267 15.31 13.11 1.60
N ARG A 268 15.59 13.62 0.40
CA ARG A 268 14.99 14.87 -0.05
C ARG A 268 13.46 14.74 -0.13
N TRP A 269 12.98 13.63 -0.69
CA TRP A 269 11.55 13.35 -0.84
C TRP A 269 10.86 13.01 0.48
N LEU A 270 11.47 12.17 1.32
CA LEU A 270 11.00 11.92 2.69
C LEU A 270 10.84 13.22 3.47
N GLY A 271 11.89 14.03 3.50
CA GLY A 271 11.88 15.31 4.21
C GLY A 271 10.89 16.31 3.61
N ARG A 272 10.66 16.27 2.28
CA ARG A 272 9.64 17.10 1.62
C ARG A 272 8.25 16.72 2.11
N GLY A 273 7.93 15.43 2.13
CA GLY A 273 6.68 14.92 2.67
C GLY A 273 6.51 15.27 4.14
N TYR A 274 7.54 15.08 4.95
CA TYR A 274 7.48 15.38 6.38
C TYR A 274 7.24 16.86 6.69
N ARG A 275 7.97 17.76 6.04
CA ARG A 275 7.82 19.21 6.27
C ARG A 275 6.45 19.72 5.82
N SER A 276 5.96 19.22 4.69
CA SER A 276 4.63 19.59 4.18
C SER A 276 3.51 18.98 5.04
N GLY A 277 3.64 17.69 5.34
CA GLY A 277 2.57 16.86 5.91
C GLY A 277 1.36 16.73 4.98
N LYS A 278 1.49 17.02 3.68
CA LYS A 278 0.39 16.94 2.70
C LYS A 278 0.80 16.10 1.49
N PRO A 279 -0.09 15.26 0.93
CA PRO A 279 0.17 14.45 -0.25
C PRO A 279 0.60 15.24 -1.50
N GLU A 280 0.10 16.48 -1.68
CA GLU A 280 0.48 17.39 -2.77
C GLU A 280 2.01 17.49 -2.97
N ALA A 281 2.76 17.54 -1.87
CA ALA A 281 4.20 17.71 -1.93
C ALA A 281 4.93 16.47 -2.47
N CYS A 282 4.22 15.37 -2.69
CA CYS A 282 4.73 14.08 -3.13
C CYS A 282 4.45 13.80 -4.62
N ASP A 283 4.09 14.81 -5.40
CA ASP A 283 4.02 14.69 -6.85
C ASP A 283 5.44 14.53 -7.45
N THR A 284 5.87 13.28 -7.53
CA THR A 284 7.10 12.88 -8.24
C THR A 284 6.86 12.72 -9.73
N TRP A 285 5.66 12.88 -10.26
CA TRP A 285 5.31 12.61 -11.66
C TRP A 285 5.44 13.85 -12.53
N SER A 286 5.16 15.02 -11.98
CA SER A 286 5.26 16.31 -12.67
C SER A 286 6.68 16.91 -12.68
N VAL A 287 7.61 16.36 -11.89
CA VAL A 287 8.99 16.87 -11.83
C VAL A 287 9.88 16.31 -12.95
N SER A 288 11.02 16.98 -13.18
CA SER A 288 11.99 16.54 -14.18
C SER A 288 12.65 15.21 -13.81
N LYS A 289 13.16 14.47 -14.80
CA LYS A 289 13.92 13.22 -14.56
C LYS A 289 15.10 13.44 -13.59
N ARG A 290 15.71 14.63 -13.58
CA ARG A 290 16.84 14.99 -12.71
C ARG A 290 16.45 15.02 -11.23
N ASP A 291 15.19 15.33 -10.92
CA ASP A 291 14.69 15.44 -9.55
C ASP A 291 14.31 14.08 -8.93
N VAL A 292 14.33 13.02 -9.75
CA VAL A 292 14.02 11.63 -9.37
C VAL A 292 15.19 10.67 -9.67
N THR A 293 16.41 11.20 -9.83
CA THR A 293 17.65 10.41 -10.02
C THR A 293 18.55 10.42 -8.79
#